data_AF-A0A536DQV4-F1
#
_entry.id   AF-A0A536DQV4-F1
#
_cell.length_a   1.000
_cell.length_b   1.000
_cell.length_c   1.000
_cell.angle_alpha   90.00
_cell.angle_beta   90.00
_cell.angle_gamma   90.00
#
_symmetry.space_group_name_H-M   'P 1'
#
loop_
_entity.id
_entity.type
_entity.pdbx_description
1 polymer ?
#
loop_
_entity_poly.entity_id
_entity_poly.type
_entity_poly.pdbx_seq_one_letter_code
_entity_poly.pdbx_strand_id
1 'polypeptide(L)'
;MRRLGPGDDALVLAAGHLFDSEAKPEAVARFLGDPNHHLLLAIAGGKPVGFVSGVELTHPDKGTEMFLYELKSGTDEESSHVMLTWNLT
;
A
#
# COMPACT_ATOMS: atom_id res chain seq x y z
N MET A 1 -6.67 -11.04 -2.05
CA MET A 1 -6.14 -9.67 -1.86
C MET A 1 -7.31 -8.70 -1.76
N ARG A 2 -7.16 -7.60 -1.02
CA ARG A 2 -8.15 -6.53 -0.86
C ARG A 2 -7.49 -5.17 -1.06
N ARG A 3 -8.03 -4.32 -1.95
CA ARG A 3 -7.65 -2.89 -1.99
C ARG A 3 -8.33 -2.18 -0.83
N LEU A 4 -7.55 -1.49 -0.01
CA LEU A 4 -8.06 -0.68 1.09
C LEU A 4 -8.41 0.73 0.61
N GLY A 5 -9.41 1.33 1.23
CA GLY A 5 -9.85 2.70 0.95
C GLY A 5 -10.43 3.38 2.20
N PRO A 6 -11.11 4.53 2.05
CA PRO A 6 -11.65 5.25 3.19
C PRO A 6 -12.56 4.36 4.05
N GLY A 7 -12.33 4.31 5.37
CA GLY A 7 -13.07 3.47 6.32
C GLY A 7 -12.44 2.10 6.61
N ASP A 8 -11.35 1.74 5.93
CA ASP A 8 -10.60 0.49 6.16
C ASP A 8 -9.47 0.63 7.19
N ASP A 9 -9.46 1.70 7.98
CA ASP A 9 -8.42 2.05 8.96
C ASP A 9 -8.12 0.87 9.93
N ALA A 10 -9.16 0.18 10.38
CA ALA A 10 -9.04 -0.97 11.27
C ALA A 10 -8.22 -2.13 10.67
N LEU A 11 -8.26 -2.32 9.34
CA LEU A 11 -7.47 -3.35 8.67
C LEU A 11 -5.99 -2.98 8.58
N VAL A 12 -5.69 -1.68 8.44
CA VAL A 12 -4.30 -1.19 8.49
C VAL A 12 -3.73 -1.41 9.89
N LEU A 13 -4.50 -1.10 10.95
CA LEU A 13 -4.08 -1.35 12.33
C LEU A 13 -3.91 -2.85 12.63
N ALA A 14 -4.81 -3.71 12.14
CA ALA A 14 -4.66 -5.16 12.27
C ALA A 14 -3.43 -5.72 11.54
N ALA A 15 -2.97 -5.03 10.49
CA ALA A 15 -1.76 -5.33 9.74
C ALA A 15 -0.48 -4.75 10.39
N GLY A 16 -0.57 -4.15 11.59
CA GLY A 16 0.54 -3.46 12.28
C GLY A 16 1.87 -4.20 12.29
N HIS A 17 1.84 -5.53 12.44
CA HIS A 17 3.03 -6.39 12.47
C HIS A 17 3.80 -6.48 11.14
N LEU A 18 3.21 -6.01 10.03
CA LEU A 18 3.84 -5.94 8.71
C LEU A 18 4.58 -4.62 8.48
N PHE A 19 4.35 -3.60 9.31
CA PHE A 19 4.98 -2.29 9.18
C PHE A 19 6.21 -2.17 10.10
N ASP A 20 7.20 -1.40 9.66
CA ASP A 20 8.42 -1.15 10.44
C ASP A 20 8.16 -0.36 11.74
N SER A 21 7.06 0.40 11.79
CA SER A 21 6.64 1.17 12.97
C SER A 21 5.12 1.29 13.04
N GLU A 22 4.60 1.70 14.19
CA GLU A 22 3.17 1.88 14.41
C GLU A 22 2.56 2.88 13.42
N ALA A 23 1.51 2.46 12.72
CA ALA A 23 0.80 3.30 11.77
C ALA A 23 0.04 4.42 12.49
N LYS A 24 0.33 5.68 12.12
CA LYS A 24 -0.32 6.86 12.71
C LYS A 24 -1.73 7.05 12.14
N PRO A 25 -2.80 7.14 12.96
CA PRO A 25 -4.17 7.22 12.47
C PRO A 25 -4.42 8.34 11.45
N GLU A 26 -3.87 9.54 11.67
CA GLU A 26 -4.03 10.65 10.72
C GLU A 26 -3.34 10.39 9.36
N ALA A 27 -2.21 9.67 9.38
CA ALA A 27 -1.50 9.30 8.17
C ALA A 27 -2.24 8.19 7.41
N VAL A 28 -2.81 7.22 8.12
CA VAL A 28 -3.65 6.15 7.55
C VAL A 28 -4.87 6.76 6.87
N ALA A 29 -5.62 7.62 7.55
CA ALA A 29 -6.81 8.25 7.00
C ALA A 29 -6.49 9.08 5.74
N ARG A 30 -5.37 9.83 5.76
CA ARG A 30 -4.89 10.58 4.61
C ARG A 30 -4.51 9.66 3.45
N PHE A 31 -3.75 8.59 3.71
CA PHE A 31 -3.29 7.67 2.67
C PHE A 31 -4.46 6.93 2.03
N LEU A 32 -5.39 6.39 2.83
CA LEU A 32 -6.58 5.70 2.32
C LEU A 32 -7.58 6.64 1.65
N GLY A 33 -7.55 7.93 2.01
CA GLY A 33 -8.41 8.98 1.47
C GLY A 33 -7.99 9.53 0.11
N ASP A 34 -6.72 9.39 -0.26
CA ASP A 34 -6.21 9.90 -1.53
C ASP A 34 -6.48 8.89 -2.65
N PRO A 35 -7.25 9.24 -3.70
CA PRO A 35 -7.58 8.31 -4.78
C PRO A 35 -6.36 7.84 -5.58
N ASN A 36 -5.26 8.60 -5.55
CA ASN A 36 -4.01 8.26 -6.23
C ASN A 36 -3.09 7.37 -5.39
N HIS A 37 -3.47 7.07 -4.15
CA HIS A 37 -2.72 6.17 -3.29
C HIS A 37 -3.38 4.80 -3.26
N HIS A 38 -2.56 3.76 -3.28
CA HIS A 38 -3.02 2.38 -3.33
C HIS A 38 -2.36 1.58 -2.24
N LEU A 39 -3.18 0.88 -1.45
CA LEU A 39 -2.74 -0.14 -0.50
C LEU A 39 -3.54 -1.40 -0.75
N LEU A 40 -2.86 -2.46 -1.19
CA LEU A 40 -3.46 -3.78 -1.33
C LEU A 40 -2.95 -4.68 -0.22
N LEU A 41 -3.88 -5.28 0.51
CA LEU A 41 -3.61 -6.19 1.62
C LEU A 41 -3.83 -7.64 1.19
N ALA A 42 -2.83 -8.48 1.42
CA ALA A 42 -2.96 -9.93 1.33
C ALA A 42 -3.51 -10.48 2.65
N ILE A 43 -4.58 -11.27 2.58
CA ILE A 43 -5.23 -11.87 3.74
C ILE A 43 -5.27 -13.38 3.55
N ALA A 44 -4.73 -14.12 4.50
CA ALA A 44 -4.78 -15.59 4.54
C ALA A 44 -5.24 -16.04 5.92
N GLY A 45 -6.20 -16.98 5.98
CA GLY A 45 -6.77 -17.44 7.26
C GLY A 45 -7.37 -16.31 8.11
N GLY A 46 -7.88 -15.25 7.48
CA GLY A 46 -8.43 -14.08 8.17
C GLY A 46 -7.39 -13.12 8.77
N LYS A 47 -6.10 -13.37 8.56
CA LYS A 47 -5.01 -12.52 9.04
C LYS A 47 -4.32 -11.81 7.88
N PRO A 48 -3.91 -10.54 8.05
CA PRO A 48 -2.98 -9.90 7.12
C PRO A 48 -1.67 -10.69 7.06
N VAL A 49 -1.18 -10.95 5.85
CA VAL A 49 0.09 -11.70 5.62
C VAL A 49 1.05 -10.99 4.67
N GLY A 50 0.70 -9.78 4.23
CA GLY A 50 1.53 -8.96 3.37
C GLY A 50 0.75 -7.81 2.77
N PHE A 51 1.45 -6.83 2.21
CA PHE A 51 0.83 -5.73 1.48
C PHE A 51 1.74 -5.24 0.35
N VAL A 52 1.13 -4.51 -0.57
CA VAL A 52 1.83 -3.63 -1.50
C VAL A 52 1.22 -2.23 -1.42
N SER A 53 2.06 -1.22 -1.33
CA SER A 53 1.67 0.19 -1.37
C SER A 53 2.26 0.88 -2.59
N GLY A 54 1.59 1.91 -3.09
CA GLY A 54 2.10 2.73 -4.16
C GLY A 54 1.25 3.95 -4.46
N VAL A 55 1.76 4.81 -5.34
CA VAL A 55 1.13 6.08 -5.71
C VAL A 55 1.14 6.27 -7.21
N GLU A 56 0.09 6.89 -7.73
CA GLU A 56 0.05 7.36 -9.10
C GLU A 56 0.71 8.74 -9.22
N LEU A 57 1.52 8.92 -10.24
CA LEU A 57 2.11 10.20 -10.61
C LEU A 57 1.83 10.47 -12.09
N THR A 58 1.24 11.64 -12.38
CA THR A 58 1.04 12.09 -13.77
C THR A 58 2.22 12.95 -14.19
N HIS A 59 3.01 12.46 -15.15
CA HIS A 59 4.08 13.22 -15.77
C HIS A 59 3.55 13.99 -16.99
N PRO A 60 3.92 15.28 -17.18
CA PRO A 60 3.30 16.15 -18.18
C PRO A 60 3.38 15.69 -19.64
N ASP A 61 4.38 14.86 -19.99
CA ASP A 61 4.56 14.31 -21.34
C ASP A 61 4.48 12.77 -21.42
N LYS A 62 4.29 12.05 -20.30
CA LYS A 62 4.22 10.57 -20.27
C LYS A 62 2.87 10.01 -19.85
N GLY A 63 1.98 10.84 -19.29
CA GLY A 63 0.72 10.38 -18.71
C GLY A 63 0.91 9.85 -17.28
N THR A 64 0.00 8.99 -16.83
CA THR A 64 -0.02 8.48 -15.46
C THR A 64 0.78 7.19 -15.33
N GLU A 65 1.73 7.18 -14.40
CA GLU A 65 2.53 6.03 -14.03
C GLU A 65 2.25 5.64 -12.58
N MET A 66 2.37 4.35 -12.27
CA MET A 66 2.29 3.83 -10.90
C MET A 66 3.70 3.64 -10.33
N PHE A 67 3.93 4.16 -9.13
CA PHE A 67 5.14 3.94 -8.34
C PHE A 67 4.80 2.99 -7.19
N LEU A 68 5.39 1.79 -7.20
CA LEU A 68 5.35 0.93 -6.02
C LEU A 68 6.30 1.48 -4.97
N TYR A 69 5.77 1.77 -3.79
CA TYR A 69 6.53 2.32 -2.68
C TYR A 69 7.12 1.19 -1.84
N GLU A 70 6.29 0.24 -1.44
CA GLU A 70 6.72 -0.86 -0.58
C GLU A 70 5.96 -2.15 -0.92
N LEU A 71 6.67 -3.27 -0.85
CA LEU A 71 6.11 -4.62 -0.89
C LEU A 71 6.66 -5.40 0.30
N LYS A 72 5.77 -5.93 1.13
CA LYS A 72 6.12 -6.73 2.31
C LYS A 72 5.33 -8.03 2.34
N SER A 73 6.02 -9.13 2.66
CA SER A 73 5.43 -10.42 3.02
C SER A 73 5.66 -10.66 4.53
N GLY A 74 4.73 -11.32 5.21
CA GLY A 74 4.87 -11.66 6.63
C GLY A 74 5.88 -12.77 6.92
N THR A 75 6.49 -13.37 5.88
CA THR A 75 7.50 -14.43 6.01
C THR A 75 8.92 -13.94 5.74
N ASP A 76 9.09 -12.72 5.22
CA ASP A 76 10.39 -12.17 4.83
C ASP A 76 10.70 -10.89 5.64
N GLU A 77 11.88 -10.84 6.27
CA GLU A 77 12.41 -9.60 6.86
C GLU A 77 12.82 -8.58 5.78
N GLU A 78 12.97 -9.01 4.53
CA GLU A 78 13.42 -8.16 3.42
C GLU A 78 12.28 -7.30 2.85
N SER A 79 12.26 -6.01 3.18
CA SER A 79 11.41 -5.03 2.50
C SER A 79 12.02 -4.69 1.14
N SER A 80 11.30 -5.00 0.06
CA SER A 80 11.73 -4.62 -1.29
C SER A 80 11.09 -3.30 -1.69
N HIS A 81 11.92 -2.26 -1.83
CA HIS A 81 11.55 -1.02 -2.50
C HIS A 81 11.87 -1.20 -3.98
N VAL A 82 10.84 -1.47 -4.80
CA VAL A 82 11.03 -1.69 -6.23
C VAL A 82 10.30 -0.61 -7.00
N MET A 83 11.04 0.28 -7.64
CA MET A 83 10.47 1.24 -8.57
C MET A 83 10.20 0.53 -9.91
N LEU A 84 8.96 0.08 -10.10
CA LEU A 84 8.46 -0.45 -11.37
C LEU A 84 7.53 0.58 -12.01
N THR A 85 7.86 1.09 -13.19
CA THR A 85 7.00 2.02 -13.94
C THR A 85 6.07 1.23 -14.84
N TRP A 86 4.77 1.25 -14.54
CA TRP A 86 3.73 0.71 -15.41
C TRP A 86 2.93 1.88 -15.98
N ASN A 87 2.79 1.92 -17.31
CA ASN A 87 1.92 2.89 -17.97
C ASN A 87 0.47 2.42 -17.82
N LEU A 88 -0.41 3.31 -17.35
CA LEU A 88 -1.83 3.00 -17.12
C LEU A 88 -2.73 3.32 -18.34
N THR A 89 -2.15 3.66 -19.50
CA THR A 89 -2.87 3.92 -20.76
C THR A 89 -3.02 2.70 -21.65
#